data_AF-A0AA89BZH7-F1
#
_entry.id   AF-A0AA89BZH7-F1
#
_cell.length_a   1.000
_cell.length_b   1.000
_cell.length_c   1.000
_cell.angle_alpha   90.00
_cell.angle_beta   90.00
_cell.angle_gamma   90.00
#
_symmetry.space_group_name_H-M   'P 1'
#
loop_
_entity.id
_entity.type
_entity.pdbx_description
1 polymer ?
#
loop_
_entity_poly.entity_id
_entity_poly.type
_entity_poly.pdbx_seq_one_letter_code
_entity_poly.pdbx_strand_id
1 'polypeptide(L)'
;MLEISTFRFRVVYIVFYILGIGSLLPWNFFITAKKYFQYKLRNTTEPWEDDFSVQTDLQIQFEGALAVAATVPNVIFNICTAALAARVPVKLRTVSACVTVIAVFMITVCLVKIQTDSSASSVFSASMFGLAGMFPVKYMQAVMSGQAIGGVFAAVCNIISIAAGSSVIQSAFMYFILATITSVLALIGFVSLYFSDFSRYYMDYHIVDKDVVINTDDESEIESSTYVHVDKCEQRNIPNGTTPLRSASSYPLVLKAIWIEALGVGFTFFVTLTCFPALASSIQSVSKISSIWRDQYFSAVICFLLFNIGDWTSRVLAGIIKWPNSNQRTLILTMSILRVVFIPLLIMCNIEPRQDPESVVFRNDFYPLAFILLLGLTNGHLSTLCMMYGPK
;
A
#
# COMPACT_ATOMS: atom_id res chain seq x y z
N MET A 1 9.43 14.76 31.81
CA MET A 1 8.16 14.88 31.05
C MET A 1 8.39 14.87 29.52
N LEU A 2 9.43 15.54 29.00
CA LEU A 2 9.81 15.54 27.57
C LEU A 2 10.32 14.18 27.01
N GLU A 3 11.03 13.37 27.81
CA GLU A 3 11.46 12.04 27.34
C GLU A 3 10.30 11.04 27.25
N ILE A 4 9.35 11.11 28.19
CA ILE A 4 8.15 10.27 28.19
C ILE A 4 7.25 10.61 26.99
N SER A 5 7.12 11.89 26.63
CA SER A 5 6.39 12.27 25.42
C SER A 5 7.12 11.75 24.18
N THR A 6 8.45 11.93 24.07
CA THR A 6 9.28 11.43 22.96
C THR A 6 9.19 9.92 22.78
N PHE A 7 9.20 9.14 23.86
CA PHE A 7 9.01 7.69 23.82
C PHE A 7 7.61 7.32 23.31
N ARG A 8 6.55 7.95 23.83
CA ARG A 8 5.17 7.75 23.36
C ARG A 8 5.00 8.07 21.87
N PHE A 9 5.65 9.14 21.38
CA PHE A 9 5.67 9.48 19.96
C PHE A 9 6.33 8.39 19.09
N ARG A 10 7.47 7.84 19.54
CA ARG A 10 8.19 6.77 18.83
C ARG A 10 7.40 5.48 18.80
N VAL A 11 6.74 5.12 19.90
CA VAL A 11 5.87 3.92 19.96
C VAL A 11 4.73 4.02 18.95
N VAL A 12 4.03 5.15 18.90
CA VAL A 12 2.93 5.35 17.94
C VAL A 12 3.46 5.29 16.50
N TYR A 13 4.63 5.86 16.22
CA TYR A 13 5.27 5.75 14.89
C TYR A 13 5.57 4.29 14.51
N ILE A 14 6.17 3.52 15.43
CA ILE A 14 6.45 2.09 15.22
C ILE A 14 5.16 1.32 14.96
N VAL A 15 4.09 1.63 15.68
CA VAL A 15 2.79 0.98 15.49
C VAL A 15 2.22 1.27 14.10
N PHE A 16 2.22 2.53 13.64
CA PHE A 16 1.80 2.85 12.26
C PHE A 16 2.68 2.19 11.20
N TYR A 17 3.97 2.01 11.50
CA TYR A 17 4.88 1.27 10.63
C TYR A 17 4.50 -0.21 10.52
N ILE A 18 4.25 -0.89 11.66
CA ILE A 18 3.81 -2.29 11.71
C ILE A 18 2.45 -2.47 11.02
N LEU A 19 1.53 -1.53 11.22
CA LEU A 19 0.25 -1.49 10.52
C LEU A 19 0.45 -1.46 9.00
N GLY A 20 1.37 -0.62 8.52
CA GLY A 20 1.78 -0.59 7.12
C GLY A 20 2.31 -1.93 6.61
N ILE A 21 3.14 -2.61 7.39
CA ILE A 21 3.65 -3.95 7.02
C ILE A 21 2.49 -4.94 6.92
N GLY A 22 1.59 -4.95 7.91
CA GLY A 22 0.49 -5.92 8.00
C GLY A 22 -0.52 -5.85 6.85
N SER A 23 -0.66 -4.70 6.17
CA SER A 23 -1.66 -4.56 5.10
C SER A 23 -1.19 -5.03 3.73
N LEU A 24 0.09 -4.89 3.38
CA LEU A 24 0.59 -5.34 2.07
C LEU A 24 1.49 -6.57 2.13
N LEU A 25 2.16 -6.87 3.25
CA LEU A 25 3.03 -8.05 3.31
C LEU A 25 2.31 -9.36 2.95
N PRO A 26 1.07 -9.62 3.42
CA PRO A 26 0.37 -10.84 3.05
C PRO A 26 0.09 -10.94 1.55
N TRP A 27 -0.34 -9.84 0.93
CA TRP A 27 -0.54 -9.76 -0.52
C TRP A 27 0.77 -9.94 -1.29
N ASN A 28 1.86 -9.32 -0.81
CA ASN A 28 3.19 -9.45 -1.42
C ASN A 28 3.69 -10.89 -1.40
N PHE A 29 3.46 -11.64 -0.32
CA PHE A 29 3.77 -13.06 -0.26
C PHE A 29 2.91 -13.89 -1.23
N PHE A 30 1.63 -13.56 -1.36
CA PHE A 30 0.73 -14.25 -2.28
C PHE A 30 1.19 -14.12 -3.74
N ILE A 31 1.48 -12.90 -4.21
CA ILE A 31 1.96 -12.68 -5.58
C ILE A 31 3.36 -13.25 -5.82
N THR A 32 4.19 -13.30 -4.78
CA THR A 32 5.53 -13.92 -4.84
C THR A 32 5.44 -15.43 -5.00
N ALA A 33 4.36 -16.07 -4.52
CA ALA A 33 4.12 -17.50 -4.67
C ALA A 33 3.67 -17.93 -6.09
N LYS A 34 4.02 -17.16 -7.14
CA LYS A 34 3.71 -17.48 -8.55
C LYS A 34 4.05 -18.91 -8.92
N LYS A 35 5.27 -19.37 -8.65
CA LYS A 35 5.72 -20.76 -8.94
C LYS A 35 4.79 -21.80 -8.32
N TYR A 36 4.26 -21.55 -7.13
CA TYR A 36 3.32 -22.47 -6.47
C TYR A 36 1.99 -22.57 -7.22
N PHE A 37 1.41 -21.45 -7.64
CA PHE A 37 0.18 -21.47 -8.41
C PHE A 37 0.38 -22.09 -9.79
N GLN A 38 1.51 -21.79 -10.43
CA GLN A 38 1.89 -22.42 -11.70
C GLN A 38 2.06 -23.94 -11.55
N TYR A 39 2.74 -24.41 -10.51
CA TYR A 39 2.81 -25.83 -10.16
C TYR A 39 1.42 -26.43 -9.96
N LYS A 40 0.51 -25.77 -9.23
CA LYS A 40 -0.82 -26.29 -8.91
C LYS A 40 -1.77 -26.34 -10.11
N LEU A 41 -1.62 -25.42 -11.06
CA LEU A 41 -2.47 -25.28 -12.26
C LEU A 41 -1.88 -26.01 -13.49
N ARG A 42 -0.75 -26.70 -13.32
CA ARG A 42 -0.13 -27.49 -14.38
C ARG A 42 -0.99 -28.68 -14.80
N ASN A 43 -0.73 -29.22 -15.98
CA ASN A 43 -1.24 -30.52 -16.35
C ASN A 43 -0.55 -31.62 -15.53
N THR A 44 -1.31 -32.37 -14.72
CA THR A 44 -0.76 -33.40 -13.83
C THR A 44 -0.30 -34.66 -14.54
N THR A 45 -0.59 -34.80 -15.83
CA THR A 45 -0.11 -35.94 -16.65
C THR A 45 1.34 -35.77 -17.10
N GLU A 46 1.87 -34.54 -17.10
CA GLU A 46 3.24 -34.23 -17.50
C GLU A 46 4.14 -34.04 -16.25
N PRO A 47 5.43 -34.42 -16.30
CA PRO A 47 6.38 -34.12 -15.24
C PRO A 47 6.50 -32.60 -15.04
N TRP A 48 6.77 -32.17 -13.80
CA TRP A 48 7.00 -30.75 -13.53
C TRP A 48 8.37 -30.35 -14.08
N GLU A 49 8.36 -29.57 -15.15
CA GLU A 49 9.52 -28.84 -15.62
C GLU A 49 9.47 -27.42 -15.05
N ASP A 50 10.58 -26.94 -14.50
CA ASP A 50 10.69 -25.58 -13.96
C ASP A 50 10.83 -24.51 -15.07
N ASP A 51 10.76 -24.95 -16.33
CA ASP A 51 10.75 -24.13 -17.54
C ASP A 51 9.28 -23.86 -17.95
N PHE A 52 8.92 -22.59 -18.04
CA PHE A 52 7.56 -22.13 -18.38
C PHE A 52 7.25 -22.23 -19.89
N SER A 53 7.96 -23.10 -20.62
CA SER A 53 7.89 -23.21 -22.08
C SER A 53 6.58 -23.86 -22.55
N VAL A 54 5.97 -24.73 -21.75
CA VAL A 54 4.65 -25.33 -22.02
C VAL A 54 3.69 -25.03 -20.87
N GLN A 55 2.89 -23.96 -21.04
CA GLN A 55 1.87 -23.55 -20.06
C GLN A 55 0.47 -23.92 -20.54
N THR A 56 -0.39 -24.36 -19.62
CA THR A 56 -1.83 -24.50 -19.86
C THR A 56 -2.49 -23.14 -19.99
N ASP A 57 -3.66 -23.08 -20.64
CA ASP A 57 -4.44 -21.83 -20.73
C ASP A 57 -4.74 -21.25 -19.34
N LEU A 58 -4.94 -22.11 -18.34
CA LEU A 58 -5.20 -21.71 -16.96
C LEU A 58 -3.97 -21.08 -16.31
N GLN A 59 -2.76 -21.59 -16.59
CA GLN A 59 -1.49 -21.04 -16.13
C GLN A 59 -1.20 -19.65 -16.73
N ILE A 60 -1.51 -19.46 -18.01
CA ILE A 60 -1.34 -18.19 -18.72
C ILE A 60 -2.33 -17.14 -18.20
N GLN A 61 -3.60 -17.52 -18.05
CA GLN A 61 -4.66 -16.59 -17.65
C GLN A 61 -4.65 -16.27 -16.15
N PHE A 62 -3.99 -17.10 -15.33
CA PHE A 62 -4.04 -16.99 -13.87
C PHE A 62 -3.63 -15.61 -13.35
N GLU A 63 -2.56 -15.01 -13.86
CA GLU A 63 -2.08 -13.71 -13.35
C GLU A 63 -3.03 -12.57 -13.70
N GLY A 64 -3.60 -12.58 -14.91
CA GLY A 64 -4.61 -11.62 -15.33
C GLY A 64 -5.90 -11.77 -14.53
N ALA A 65 -6.38 -13.00 -14.36
CA ALA A 65 -7.56 -13.30 -13.56
C ALA A 65 -7.38 -12.91 -12.08
N LEU A 66 -6.22 -13.24 -11.50
CA LEU A 66 -5.86 -12.85 -10.14
C LEU A 66 -5.82 -11.33 -9.98
N ALA A 67 -5.23 -10.61 -10.95
CA ALA A 67 -5.19 -9.16 -10.92
C ALA A 67 -6.61 -8.57 -10.90
N VAL A 68 -7.50 -9.01 -11.78
CA VAL A 68 -8.90 -8.55 -11.83
C VAL A 68 -9.64 -8.90 -10.53
N ALA A 69 -9.53 -10.14 -10.08
CA ALA A 69 -10.13 -10.61 -8.83
C ALA A 69 -9.59 -9.88 -7.59
N ALA A 70 -8.39 -9.31 -7.69
CA ALA A 70 -7.82 -8.48 -6.65
C ALA A 70 -8.24 -7.01 -6.72
N THR A 71 -8.13 -6.40 -7.89
CA THR A 71 -8.31 -4.95 -8.07
C THR A 71 -9.77 -4.53 -8.04
N VAL A 72 -10.67 -5.31 -8.64
CA VAL A 72 -12.10 -4.93 -8.71
C VAL A 72 -12.72 -4.87 -7.32
N PRO A 73 -12.61 -5.90 -6.46
CA PRO A 73 -13.09 -5.78 -5.08
C PRO A 73 -12.37 -4.67 -4.32
N ASN A 74 -11.06 -4.52 -4.50
CA ASN A 74 -10.29 -3.49 -3.81
C ASN A 74 -10.83 -2.07 -4.08
N VAL A 75 -11.10 -1.74 -5.33
CA VAL A 75 -11.67 -0.44 -5.71
C VAL A 75 -13.08 -0.27 -5.12
N ILE A 76 -13.94 -1.28 -5.26
CA ILE A 76 -15.31 -1.23 -4.72
C ILE A 76 -15.29 -1.00 -3.21
N PHE A 77 -14.50 -1.79 -2.47
CA PHE A 77 -14.40 -1.68 -1.02
C PHE A 77 -13.79 -0.35 -0.59
N ASN A 78 -12.78 0.17 -1.29
CA ASN A 78 -12.22 1.49 -0.99
C ASN A 78 -13.25 2.62 -1.19
N ILE A 79 -14.04 2.56 -2.27
CA ILE A 79 -15.12 3.53 -2.52
C ILE A 79 -16.20 3.42 -1.45
N CYS A 80 -16.64 2.20 -1.11
CA CYS A 80 -17.61 1.96 -0.04
C CYS A 80 -17.09 2.45 1.32
N THR A 81 -15.84 2.15 1.66
CA THR A 81 -15.20 2.59 2.91
C THR A 81 -15.08 4.11 2.97
N ALA A 82 -14.77 4.77 1.84
CA ALA A 82 -14.75 6.23 1.74
C ALA A 82 -16.16 6.81 1.92
N ALA A 83 -17.17 6.27 1.23
CA ALA A 83 -18.56 6.74 1.33
C ALA A 83 -19.17 6.55 2.73
N LEU A 84 -18.82 5.44 3.40
CA LEU A 84 -19.24 5.12 4.75
C LEU A 84 -18.39 5.82 5.84
N ALA A 85 -17.31 6.51 5.47
CA ALA A 85 -16.38 7.08 6.42
C ALA A 85 -17.01 8.12 7.35
N ALA A 86 -17.94 8.93 6.82
CA ALA A 86 -18.68 9.92 7.61
C ALA A 86 -19.74 9.30 8.53
N ARG A 87 -20.24 8.10 8.20
CA ARG A 87 -21.34 7.44 8.92
C ARG A 87 -20.82 6.47 9.98
N VAL A 88 -19.76 5.73 9.69
CA VAL A 88 -19.23 4.66 10.54
C VAL A 88 -17.95 5.12 11.26
N PRO A 89 -17.88 5.06 12.60
CA PRO A 89 -16.70 5.49 13.34
C PRO A 89 -15.47 4.67 12.95
N VAL A 90 -14.30 5.33 12.90
CA VAL A 90 -13.00 4.74 12.49
C VAL A 90 -12.68 3.47 13.29
N LYS A 91 -12.99 3.46 14.59
CA LYS A 91 -12.80 2.31 15.47
C LYS A 91 -13.55 1.08 14.98
N LEU A 92 -14.83 1.22 14.65
CA LEU A 92 -15.62 0.10 14.16
C LEU A 92 -15.13 -0.37 12.78
N ARG A 93 -14.84 0.57 11.86
CA ARG A 93 -14.32 0.24 10.51
C ARG A 93 -13.01 -0.54 10.55
N THR A 94 -12.08 -0.10 11.39
CA THR A 94 -10.75 -0.72 11.41
C THR A 94 -10.76 -2.05 12.15
N VAL A 95 -11.49 -2.16 13.28
CA VAL A 95 -11.65 -3.46 13.97
C VAL A 95 -12.38 -4.45 13.06
N SER A 96 -13.45 -4.04 12.37
CA SER A 96 -14.13 -4.92 11.42
C SER A 96 -13.20 -5.35 10.29
N ALA A 97 -12.40 -4.42 9.74
CA ALA A 97 -11.43 -4.74 8.69
C ALA A 97 -10.39 -5.77 9.15
N CYS A 98 -9.81 -5.59 10.33
CA CYS A 98 -8.85 -6.53 10.89
C CYS A 98 -9.48 -7.91 11.14
N VAL A 99 -10.68 -7.96 11.71
CA VAL A 99 -11.41 -9.22 11.93
C VAL A 99 -11.71 -9.90 10.60
N THR A 100 -12.10 -9.14 9.57
CA THR A 100 -12.29 -9.69 8.22
C THR A 100 -10.97 -10.20 7.65
N VAL A 101 -9.84 -9.47 7.77
CA VAL A 101 -8.52 -9.94 7.29
C VAL A 101 -8.13 -11.22 7.99
N ILE A 102 -8.27 -11.30 9.30
CA ILE A 102 -7.91 -12.50 10.08
C ILE A 102 -8.85 -13.66 9.76
N ALA A 103 -10.15 -13.42 9.69
CA ALA A 103 -11.11 -14.44 9.30
C ALA A 103 -10.82 -14.95 7.90
N VAL A 104 -10.53 -14.06 6.94
CA VAL A 104 -10.16 -14.43 5.58
C VAL A 104 -8.84 -15.18 5.56
N PHE A 105 -7.79 -14.75 6.27
CA PHE A 105 -6.51 -15.47 6.31
C PHE A 105 -6.60 -16.83 7.01
N MET A 106 -7.37 -16.93 8.10
CA MET A 106 -7.64 -18.20 8.78
C MET A 106 -8.46 -19.13 7.88
N ILE A 107 -9.42 -18.57 7.13
CA ILE A 107 -10.15 -19.27 6.08
C ILE A 107 -9.20 -19.65 4.94
N THR A 108 -8.25 -18.83 4.49
CA THR A 108 -7.26 -19.11 3.43
C THR A 108 -6.26 -20.18 3.88
N VAL A 109 -5.88 -20.22 5.16
CA VAL A 109 -5.05 -21.27 5.77
C VAL A 109 -5.84 -22.59 5.88
N CYS A 110 -7.12 -22.55 6.26
CA CYS A 110 -8.00 -23.72 6.21
C CYS A 110 -8.37 -24.14 4.77
N LEU A 111 -8.44 -23.18 3.85
CA LEU A 111 -8.75 -23.28 2.43
C LEU A 111 -7.50 -23.12 1.58
N VAL A 112 -6.38 -23.76 1.97
CA VAL A 112 -5.24 -24.03 1.06
C VAL A 112 -5.69 -24.81 -0.21
N LYS A 113 -7.00 -25.06 -0.38
CA LYS A 113 -7.64 -25.43 -1.63
C LYS A 113 -8.43 -24.36 -2.42
N ILE A 114 -8.92 -23.21 -1.91
CA ILE A 114 -9.69 -22.24 -2.76
C ILE A 114 -9.48 -20.77 -2.32
N GLN A 115 -9.24 -19.88 -3.30
CA GLN A 115 -8.80 -18.46 -3.21
C GLN A 115 -9.90 -17.47 -2.79
N THR A 116 -9.60 -16.52 -1.88
CA THR A 116 -10.45 -15.33 -1.65
C THR A 116 -9.68 -14.15 -1.00
N ASP A 117 -8.59 -13.67 -1.60
CA ASP A 117 -7.57 -12.87 -0.87
C ASP A 117 -7.65 -11.33 -0.99
N SER A 118 -8.67 -10.75 -1.61
CA SER A 118 -8.62 -9.32 -2.00
C SER A 118 -9.48 -8.36 -1.19
N SER A 119 -10.68 -8.75 -0.76
CA SER A 119 -11.65 -7.82 -0.18
C SER A 119 -11.24 -7.30 1.21
N ALA A 120 -10.66 -8.14 2.05
CA ALA A 120 -10.35 -7.80 3.43
C ALA A 120 -9.13 -6.85 3.56
N SER A 121 -8.07 -7.15 2.80
CA SER A 121 -6.83 -6.37 2.77
C SER A 121 -7.07 -4.92 2.31
N SER A 122 -8.05 -4.72 1.43
CA SER A 122 -8.48 -3.42 0.95
C SER A 122 -9.16 -2.57 2.01
N VAL A 123 -10.14 -3.14 2.73
CA VAL A 123 -10.82 -2.43 3.82
C VAL A 123 -9.83 -2.06 4.93
N PHE A 124 -8.88 -2.95 5.23
CA PHE A 124 -7.84 -2.68 6.22
C PHE A 124 -6.93 -1.54 5.74
N SER A 125 -6.41 -1.61 4.51
CA SER A 125 -5.58 -0.56 3.91
C SER A 125 -6.27 0.80 3.93
N ALA A 126 -7.51 0.90 3.41
CA ALA A 126 -8.26 2.15 3.40
C ALA A 126 -8.56 2.71 4.80
N SER A 127 -8.88 1.84 5.76
CA SER A 127 -9.12 2.27 7.14
C SER A 127 -7.86 2.82 7.80
N MET A 128 -6.71 2.21 7.53
CA MET A 128 -5.42 2.71 8.02
C MET A 128 -5.02 4.05 7.41
N PHE A 129 -5.19 4.25 6.10
CA PHE A 129 -4.94 5.55 5.46
C PHE A 129 -5.87 6.63 6.03
N GLY A 130 -7.15 6.29 6.24
CA GLY A 130 -8.11 7.19 6.90
C GLY A 130 -7.70 7.56 8.32
N LEU A 131 -7.21 6.61 9.11
CA LEU A 131 -6.70 6.86 10.45
C LEU A 131 -5.40 7.69 10.43
N ALA A 132 -4.42 7.31 9.60
CA ALA A 132 -3.13 7.99 9.50
C ALA A 132 -3.26 9.44 9.02
N GLY A 133 -4.29 9.74 8.21
CA GLY A 133 -4.63 11.09 7.80
C GLY A 133 -5.09 12.01 8.94
N MET A 134 -5.52 11.46 10.09
CA MET A 134 -5.87 12.22 11.29
C MET A 134 -4.63 12.61 12.13
N PHE A 135 -3.45 12.10 11.77
CA PHE A 135 -2.20 12.35 12.47
C PHE A 135 -1.24 13.18 11.61
N PRO A 136 -0.22 13.82 12.22
CA PRO A 136 0.79 14.56 11.46
C PRO A 136 1.43 13.73 10.34
N VAL A 137 1.82 14.37 9.23
CA VAL A 137 2.30 13.73 7.98
C VAL A 137 3.37 12.62 8.14
N LYS A 138 4.15 12.65 9.22
CA LYS A 138 5.13 11.61 9.54
C LYS A 138 4.50 10.23 9.79
N TYR A 139 3.25 10.17 10.26
CA TYR A 139 2.55 8.91 10.51
C TYR A 139 1.99 8.30 9.22
N MET A 140 1.49 9.14 8.31
CA MET A 140 1.15 8.71 6.95
C MET A 140 2.37 8.13 6.24
N GLN A 141 3.52 8.81 6.33
CA GLN A 141 4.79 8.31 5.82
C GLN A 141 5.19 6.96 6.44
N ALA A 142 4.99 6.78 7.75
CA ALA A 142 5.28 5.51 8.44
C ALA A 142 4.46 4.35 7.86
N VAL A 143 3.15 4.55 7.65
CA VAL A 143 2.27 3.55 7.02
C VAL A 143 2.78 3.18 5.63
N MET A 144 3.12 4.17 4.81
CA MET A 144 3.59 3.92 3.45
C MET A 144 4.94 3.22 3.42
N SER A 145 5.88 3.63 4.27
CA SER A 145 7.17 2.96 4.41
C SER A 145 7.04 1.52 4.91
N GLY A 146 6.08 1.25 5.80
CA GLY A 146 5.73 -0.09 6.26
C GLY A 146 5.27 -1.01 5.11
N GLN A 147 4.49 -0.50 4.16
CA GLN A 147 4.10 -1.28 2.97
C GLN A 147 5.32 -1.75 2.18
N ALA A 148 6.26 -0.83 1.94
CA ALA A 148 7.38 -1.05 1.05
C ALA A 148 8.43 -1.99 1.64
N ILE A 149 8.73 -1.89 2.95
CA ILE A 149 9.60 -2.88 3.61
C ILE A 149 8.97 -4.28 3.57
N GLY A 150 7.63 -4.39 3.60
CA GLY A 150 6.94 -5.66 3.40
C GLY A 150 7.27 -6.28 2.03
N GLY A 151 7.35 -5.45 0.99
CA GLY A 151 7.79 -5.88 -0.34
C GLY A 151 9.26 -6.32 -0.38
N VAL A 152 10.16 -5.56 0.26
CA VAL A 152 11.58 -5.93 0.38
C VAL A 152 11.72 -7.28 1.08
N PHE A 153 11.01 -7.46 2.19
CA PHE A 153 11.05 -8.69 2.98
C PHE A 153 10.55 -9.89 2.18
N ALA A 154 9.44 -9.74 1.44
CA ALA A 154 8.94 -10.78 0.54
C ALA A 154 9.96 -11.16 -0.55
N ALA A 155 10.64 -10.18 -1.15
CA ALA A 155 11.67 -10.43 -2.15
C ALA A 155 12.90 -11.16 -1.57
N VAL A 156 13.34 -10.78 -0.37
CA VAL A 156 14.44 -11.45 0.34
C VAL A 156 14.08 -12.90 0.69
N CYS A 157 12.87 -13.14 1.21
CA CYS A 157 12.39 -14.49 1.47
C CYS A 157 12.35 -15.34 0.19
N ASN A 158 11.99 -14.75 -0.95
CA ASN A 158 12.02 -15.44 -2.24
C ASN A 158 13.44 -15.88 -2.63
N ILE A 159 14.42 -15.00 -2.50
CA ILE A 159 15.82 -15.30 -2.80
C ILE A 159 16.35 -16.39 -1.86
N ILE A 160 16.04 -16.32 -0.56
CA ILE A 160 16.43 -17.34 0.42
C ILE A 160 15.80 -18.69 0.08
N SER A 161 14.53 -18.72 -0.31
CA SER A 161 13.85 -19.94 -0.74
C SER A 161 14.52 -20.59 -1.96
N ILE A 162 14.87 -19.79 -2.96
CA ILE A 162 15.57 -20.26 -4.17
C ILE A 162 16.95 -20.81 -3.77
N ALA A 163 17.71 -20.06 -2.96
CA ALA A 163 19.04 -20.48 -2.49
C ALA A 163 19.01 -21.74 -1.61
N ALA A 164 17.95 -21.95 -0.84
CA ALA A 164 17.77 -23.13 0.00
C ALA A 164 17.35 -24.38 -0.79
N GLY A 165 17.08 -24.28 -2.09
CA GLY A 165 16.58 -25.40 -2.91
C GLY A 165 15.27 -25.99 -2.39
N SER A 166 14.47 -25.20 -1.67
CA SER A 166 13.25 -25.67 -1.01
C SER A 166 12.19 -26.05 -2.04
N SER A 167 11.40 -27.08 -1.73
CA SER A 167 10.26 -27.43 -2.59
C SER A 167 9.27 -26.27 -2.67
N VAL A 168 8.67 -26.07 -3.84
CA VAL A 168 7.73 -24.96 -4.11
C VAL A 168 6.59 -24.91 -3.08
N ILE A 169 6.14 -26.08 -2.62
CA ILE A 169 5.07 -26.22 -1.60
C ILE A 169 5.55 -25.75 -0.23
N GLN A 170 6.76 -26.14 0.19
CA GLN A 170 7.33 -25.76 1.48
C GLN A 170 7.60 -24.26 1.55
N SER A 171 8.10 -23.67 0.47
CA SER A 171 8.29 -22.23 0.38
C SER A 171 6.98 -21.45 0.50
N ALA A 172 5.95 -21.86 -0.24
CA ALA A 172 4.63 -21.24 -0.16
C ALA A 172 4.03 -21.35 1.26
N PHE A 173 4.18 -22.51 1.91
CA PHE A 173 3.74 -22.72 3.29
C PHE A 173 4.40 -21.74 4.26
N MET A 174 5.72 -21.53 4.14
CA MET A 174 6.46 -20.58 4.98
C MET A 174 6.00 -19.13 4.74
N TYR A 175 5.75 -18.75 3.48
CA TYR A 175 5.23 -17.42 3.15
C TYR A 175 3.86 -17.15 3.81
N PHE A 176 2.94 -18.12 3.78
CA PHE A 176 1.61 -17.96 4.36
C PHE A 176 1.62 -17.91 5.90
N ILE A 177 2.49 -18.67 6.57
CA ILE A 177 2.68 -18.55 8.02
C ILE A 177 3.18 -17.16 8.40
N LEU A 178 4.19 -16.68 7.68
CA LEU A 178 4.82 -15.38 7.95
C LEU A 178 3.87 -14.21 7.70
N ALA A 179 3.01 -14.32 6.68
CA ALA A 179 1.89 -13.41 6.46
C ALA A 179 0.91 -13.38 7.65
N THR A 180 0.59 -14.55 8.19
CA THR A 180 -0.35 -14.71 9.33
C THR A 180 0.20 -14.06 10.61
N ILE A 181 1.46 -14.37 10.97
CA ILE A 181 2.12 -13.79 12.15
C ILE A 181 2.15 -12.26 12.04
N THR A 182 2.53 -11.74 10.87
CA THR A 182 2.61 -10.29 10.66
C THR A 182 1.25 -9.60 10.78
N SER A 183 0.19 -10.25 10.28
CA SER A 183 -1.19 -9.75 10.42
C SER A 183 -1.63 -9.69 11.88
N VAL A 184 -1.28 -10.70 12.68
CA VAL A 184 -1.55 -10.71 14.14
C VAL A 184 -0.79 -9.59 14.85
N LEU A 185 0.49 -9.37 14.52
CA LEU A 185 1.27 -8.28 15.10
C LEU A 185 0.70 -6.90 14.74
N ALA A 186 0.23 -6.72 13.50
CA ALA A 186 -0.47 -5.51 13.08
C ALA A 186 -1.76 -5.28 13.87
N LEU A 187 -2.53 -6.33 14.17
CA LEU A 187 -3.71 -6.23 15.04
C LEU A 187 -3.35 -5.78 16.46
N ILE A 188 -2.34 -6.39 17.07
CA ILE A 188 -1.91 -6.04 18.43
C ILE A 188 -1.45 -4.58 18.46
N GLY A 189 -0.65 -4.17 17.47
CA GLY A 189 -0.26 -2.78 17.28
C GLY A 189 -1.48 -1.86 17.17
N PHE A 190 -2.45 -2.20 16.32
CA PHE A 190 -3.68 -1.42 16.16
C PHE A 190 -4.42 -1.21 17.49
N VAL A 191 -4.67 -2.29 18.22
CA VAL A 191 -5.40 -2.26 19.50
C VAL A 191 -4.65 -1.40 20.51
N SER A 192 -3.31 -1.47 20.53
CA SER A 192 -2.48 -0.64 21.42
C SER A 192 -2.66 0.86 21.19
N LEU A 193 -3.03 1.31 19.98
CA LEU A 193 -3.29 2.73 19.71
C LEU A 193 -4.47 3.28 20.52
N TYR A 194 -5.48 2.47 20.83
CA TYR A 194 -6.64 2.94 21.62
C TYR A 194 -6.35 3.10 23.12
N PHE A 195 -5.24 2.52 23.58
CA PHE A 195 -4.76 2.63 24.95
C PHE A 195 -3.73 3.74 25.13
N SER A 196 -3.23 4.33 24.04
CA SER A 196 -2.27 5.44 24.10
C SER A 196 -2.98 6.79 24.25
N ASP A 197 -2.68 7.53 25.31
CA ASP A 197 -3.18 8.90 25.56
C ASP A 197 -2.91 9.85 24.37
N PHE A 198 -1.78 9.65 23.69
CA PHE A 198 -1.37 10.43 22.53
C PHE A 198 -2.30 10.24 21.34
N SER A 199 -2.71 9.00 21.10
CA SER A 199 -3.62 8.67 20.01
C SER A 199 -5.01 9.25 20.28
N ARG A 200 -5.49 9.14 21.52
CA ARG A 200 -6.78 9.72 21.94
C ARG A 200 -6.81 11.23 21.72
N TYR A 201 -5.73 11.94 22.06
CA TYR A 201 -5.65 13.38 21.83
C TYR A 201 -5.93 13.75 20.37
N TYR A 202 -5.26 13.15 19.38
CA TYR A 202 -5.50 13.47 17.96
C TYR A 202 -6.82 12.91 17.41
N MET A 203 -7.29 11.78 17.92
CA MET A 203 -8.57 11.20 17.52
C MET A 203 -9.77 11.98 18.04
N ASP A 204 -9.67 12.58 19.23
CA ASP A 204 -10.74 13.35 19.88
C ASP A 204 -10.70 14.84 19.47
N TYR A 205 -9.53 15.45 19.20
CA TYR A 205 -9.42 16.86 18.78
C TYR A 205 -10.16 17.16 17.47
N HIS A 206 -10.16 16.22 16.52
CA HIS A 206 -10.89 16.37 15.25
C HIS A 206 -12.41 16.22 15.36
N ILE A 207 -12.92 15.75 16.51
CA ILE A 207 -14.35 15.77 16.82
C ILE A 207 -14.75 17.18 17.25
N VAL A 208 -13.91 17.86 18.05
CA VAL A 208 -14.18 19.19 18.61
C VAL A 208 -14.09 20.31 17.57
N ASP A 209 -13.13 20.26 16.64
CA ASP A 209 -12.97 21.30 15.61
C ASP A 209 -14.15 21.32 14.62
N LYS A 210 -14.81 20.17 14.42
CA LYS A 210 -16.07 20.11 13.67
C LYS A 210 -17.22 20.78 14.38
N ASP A 211 -17.23 20.78 15.71
CA ASP A 211 -18.31 21.38 16.50
C ASP A 211 -18.11 22.90 16.68
N VAL A 212 -16.86 23.39 16.62
CA VAL A 212 -16.55 24.83 16.75
C VAL A 212 -16.84 25.59 15.46
N VAL A 213 -16.54 25.03 14.28
CA VAL A 213 -16.81 25.70 12.99
C VAL A 213 -18.32 25.82 12.70
N ILE A 214 -19.14 24.89 13.20
CA ILE A 214 -20.60 24.89 13.00
C ILE A 214 -21.30 26.07 13.70
N ASN A 215 -20.68 26.69 14.72
CA ASN A 215 -21.30 27.77 15.49
C ASN A 215 -20.96 29.19 15.01
N THR A 216 -20.32 29.36 13.84
CA THR A 216 -19.86 30.69 13.36
C THR A 216 -20.56 31.21 12.09
N ASP A 217 -21.69 30.60 11.69
CA ASP A 217 -22.46 31.04 10.51
C ASP A 217 -23.51 32.14 10.80
N ASP A 218 -23.45 32.82 11.95
CA ASP A 218 -24.18 34.07 12.18
C ASP A 218 -23.21 35.27 12.00
N GLU A 219 -23.35 35.99 10.89
CA GLU A 219 -22.61 37.23 10.61
C GLU A 219 -22.94 38.34 11.63
N SER A 220 -21.95 38.79 12.41
CA SER A 220 -21.69 40.21 12.67
C SER A 220 -20.42 40.45 13.52
N GLU A 221 -19.54 41.31 12.98
CA GLU A 221 -18.58 42.21 13.64
C GLU A 221 -17.32 41.68 14.39
N ILE A 222 -16.17 42.07 13.82
CA ILE A 222 -14.84 42.47 14.33
C ILE A 222 -14.62 42.48 15.87
N GLU A 223 -13.59 41.77 16.38
CA GLU A 223 -12.41 42.34 17.09
C GLU A 223 -11.50 41.30 17.78
N SER A 224 -10.26 41.74 18.00
CA SER A 224 -9.07 41.04 18.51
C SER A 224 -9.20 40.30 19.85
N SER A 225 -8.37 39.26 19.95
CA SER A 225 -7.65 38.80 21.16
C SER A 225 -8.44 38.37 22.39
N THR A 226 -8.16 37.16 22.88
CA THR A 226 -7.49 36.90 24.17
C THR A 226 -7.80 35.48 24.67
N TYR A 227 -6.76 34.83 25.21
CA TYR A 227 -6.81 33.58 25.96
C TYR A 227 -7.93 33.58 27.00
N VAL A 228 -8.83 32.59 26.98
CA VAL A 228 -9.81 32.39 28.07
C VAL A 228 -9.64 31.00 28.68
N HIS A 229 -9.45 31.05 30.00
CA HIS A 229 -9.35 29.96 30.95
C HIS A 229 -10.52 28.97 30.85
N VAL A 230 -10.20 27.68 30.95
CA VAL A 230 -11.17 26.62 31.21
C VAL A 230 -11.51 26.65 32.70
N ASP A 231 -12.71 27.10 33.05
CA ASP A 231 -13.31 26.85 34.36
C ASP A 231 -14.66 26.15 34.24
N LYS A 232 -14.94 25.34 35.27
CA LYS A 232 -15.90 24.24 35.33
C LYS A 232 -17.37 24.68 35.52
N CYS A 233 -18.24 23.83 34.98
CA CYS A 233 -19.61 23.48 35.41
C CYS A 233 -20.71 24.57 35.40
N GLU A 234 -21.72 24.37 34.53
CA GLU A 234 -23.12 24.41 34.96
C GLU A 234 -24.03 23.63 33.99
N GLN A 235 -24.82 22.71 34.54
CA GLN A 235 -25.87 21.97 33.85
C GLN A 235 -27.02 22.92 33.50
N ARG A 236 -27.31 23.11 32.22
CA ARG A 236 -28.55 23.75 31.75
C ARG A 236 -29.34 22.81 30.85
N ASN A 237 -30.63 22.72 31.17
CA ASN A 237 -31.65 21.87 30.59
C ASN A 237 -31.73 21.96 29.06
N ILE A 238 -31.72 20.80 28.41
CA ILE A 238 -31.94 20.62 26.97
C ILE A 238 -33.46 20.52 26.72
N PRO A 239 -34.09 21.41 25.93
CA PRO A 239 -35.41 21.13 25.37
C PRO A 239 -35.27 20.14 24.21
N ASN A 240 -36.15 19.13 24.22
CA ASN A 240 -36.34 18.17 23.15
C ASN A 240 -36.63 18.86 21.81
N GLY A 241 -35.96 18.41 20.74
CA GLY A 241 -36.43 18.63 19.38
C GLY A 241 -35.38 19.16 18.42
N THR A 242 -34.59 18.23 17.88
CA THR A 242 -33.98 18.15 16.53
C THR A 242 -32.57 17.61 16.68
N THR A 243 -32.42 16.34 16.32
CA THR A 243 -31.14 15.71 16.04
C THR A 243 -30.40 16.59 15.03
N PRO A 244 -29.21 17.14 15.31
CA PRO A 244 -28.44 17.79 14.26
C PRO A 244 -28.03 16.67 13.31
N LEU A 245 -28.64 16.68 12.12
CA LEU A 245 -28.21 15.89 10.98
C LEU A 245 -26.74 16.22 10.75
N ARG A 246 -25.86 15.32 11.20
CA ARG A 246 -24.43 15.23 10.90
C ARG A 246 -24.22 15.78 9.49
N SER A 247 -23.74 17.02 9.37
CA SER A 247 -23.44 17.61 8.07
C SER A 247 -22.37 16.73 7.44
N ALA A 248 -22.79 15.90 6.49
CA ALA A 248 -21.89 15.08 5.72
C ALA A 248 -21.03 16.08 4.94
N SER A 249 -19.78 16.26 5.40
CA SER A 249 -18.72 16.89 4.60
C SER A 249 -18.95 16.51 3.15
N SER A 250 -19.32 17.50 2.32
CA SER A 250 -19.68 17.23 0.93
C SER A 250 -18.48 16.60 0.25
N TYR A 251 -18.52 15.27 0.05
CA TYR A 251 -17.46 14.50 -0.61
C TYR A 251 -16.99 15.14 -1.94
N PRO A 252 -17.86 15.77 -2.76
CA PRO A 252 -17.43 16.49 -3.95
C PRO A 252 -16.47 17.65 -3.67
N LEU A 253 -16.62 18.35 -2.54
CA LEU A 253 -15.76 19.46 -2.15
C LEU A 253 -14.36 18.96 -1.76
N VAL A 254 -14.30 17.87 -0.99
CA VAL A 254 -13.03 17.21 -0.64
C VAL A 254 -12.33 16.69 -1.89
N LEU A 255 -13.07 16.02 -2.79
CA LEU A 255 -12.53 15.54 -4.05
C LEU A 255 -11.97 16.69 -4.90
N LYS A 256 -12.67 17.83 -4.96
CA LYS A 256 -12.22 19.04 -5.64
C LYS A 256 -11.01 19.69 -4.96
N ALA A 257 -10.82 19.51 -3.66
CA ALA A 257 -9.64 20.04 -2.95
C ALA A 257 -8.38 19.21 -3.21
N ILE A 258 -8.51 17.88 -3.28
CA ILE A 258 -7.37 16.95 -3.35
C ILE A 258 -7.09 16.40 -4.76
N TRP A 259 -7.80 16.91 -5.78
CA TRP A 259 -7.81 16.30 -7.12
C TRP A 259 -6.42 16.15 -7.75
N ILE A 260 -5.49 17.07 -7.48
CA ILE A 260 -4.13 17.01 -8.02
C ILE A 260 -3.36 15.86 -7.38
N GLU A 261 -3.40 15.75 -6.05
CA GLU A 261 -2.75 14.67 -5.30
C GLU A 261 -3.38 13.31 -5.62
N ALA A 262 -4.70 13.27 -5.77
CA ALA A 262 -5.45 12.08 -6.15
C ALA A 262 -5.08 11.61 -7.57
N LEU A 263 -5.02 12.51 -8.56
CA LEU A 263 -4.55 12.17 -9.91
C LEU A 263 -3.07 11.81 -9.91
N GLY A 264 -2.23 12.54 -9.16
CA GLY A 264 -0.79 12.29 -9.09
C GLY A 264 -0.49 10.88 -8.55
N VAL A 265 -1.13 10.49 -7.45
CA VAL A 265 -0.99 9.13 -6.91
C VAL A 265 -1.62 8.09 -7.83
N GLY A 266 -2.76 8.41 -8.46
CA GLY A 266 -3.43 7.55 -9.44
C GLY A 266 -2.54 7.22 -10.64
N PHE A 267 -1.97 8.23 -11.30
CA PHE A 267 -1.02 8.03 -12.41
C PHE A 267 0.25 7.31 -11.96
N THR A 268 0.75 7.64 -10.77
CA THR A 268 1.92 6.98 -10.20
C THR A 268 1.71 5.47 -10.06
N PHE A 269 0.58 5.04 -9.50
CA PHE A 269 0.28 3.61 -9.39
C PHE A 269 -0.16 2.98 -10.71
N PHE A 270 -0.83 3.72 -11.60
CA PHE A 270 -1.18 3.25 -12.94
C PHE A 270 0.08 2.79 -13.69
N VAL A 271 1.08 3.68 -13.81
CA VAL A 271 2.34 3.35 -14.49
C VAL A 271 3.05 2.19 -13.79
N THR A 272 3.14 2.24 -12.46
CA THR A 272 3.83 1.20 -11.69
C THR A 272 3.17 -0.17 -11.86
N LEU A 273 1.84 -0.27 -11.78
CA LEU A 273 1.12 -1.55 -11.91
C LEU A 273 1.10 -2.07 -13.35
N THR A 274 1.18 -1.20 -14.36
CA THR A 274 1.42 -1.61 -15.74
C THR A 274 2.82 -2.19 -15.93
N CYS A 275 3.83 -1.59 -15.30
CA CYS A 275 5.22 -2.01 -15.45
C CYS A 275 5.61 -3.19 -14.53
N PHE A 276 5.10 -3.23 -13.31
CA PHE A 276 5.50 -4.16 -12.26
C PHE A 276 4.28 -4.83 -11.61
N PRO A 277 4.26 -6.16 -11.42
CA PRO A 277 5.34 -7.10 -11.74
C PRO A 277 5.31 -7.65 -13.16
N ALA A 278 4.19 -7.56 -13.89
CA ALA A 278 3.97 -8.31 -15.13
C ALA A 278 5.04 -8.04 -16.23
N LEU A 279 5.22 -6.78 -16.62
CA LEU A 279 6.19 -6.43 -17.67
C LEU A 279 7.63 -6.64 -17.19
N ALA A 280 7.96 -6.17 -15.99
CA ALA A 280 9.31 -6.23 -15.43
C ALA A 280 9.78 -7.67 -15.17
N SER A 281 8.90 -8.58 -14.72
CA SER A 281 9.27 -9.97 -14.44
C SER A 281 9.46 -10.82 -15.69
N SER A 282 8.96 -10.34 -16.84
CA SER A 282 9.14 -10.96 -18.16
C SER A 282 10.48 -10.59 -18.82
N ILE A 283 11.23 -9.66 -18.23
CA ILE A 283 12.56 -9.28 -18.71
C ILE A 283 13.58 -10.34 -18.30
N GLN A 284 14.35 -10.83 -19.27
CA GLN A 284 15.40 -11.83 -19.09
C GLN A 284 16.79 -11.22 -19.28
N SER A 285 17.78 -11.77 -18.57
CA SER A 285 19.19 -11.37 -18.74
C SER A 285 19.63 -11.62 -20.18
N VAL A 286 20.29 -10.63 -20.79
CA VAL A 286 20.93 -10.74 -22.11
C VAL A 286 22.24 -11.53 -22.01
N SER A 287 22.84 -11.55 -20.82
CA SER A 287 24.08 -12.26 -20.57
C SER A 287 23.89 -13.77 -20.55
N LYS A 288 24.64 -14.48 -21.41
CA LYS A 288 24.67 -15.96 -21.46
C LYS A 288 25.62 -16.58 -20.41
N ILE A 289 26.20 -15.77 -19.51
CA ILE A 289 27.35 -16.15 -18.68
C ILE A 289 27.00 -17.21 -17.61
N SER A 290 25.74 -17.31 -17.17
CA SER A 290 25.29 -18.47 -16.36
C SER A 290 23.79 -18.71 -16.50
N SER A 291 23.39 -19.96 -16.74
CA SER A 291 21.97 -20.35 -16.82
C SER A 291 21.26 -20.08 -15.50
N ILE A 292 21.91 -20.38 -14.36
CA ILE A 292 21.31 -20.20 -13.03
C ILE A 292 20.96 -18.73 -12.74
N TRP A 293 21.84 -17.78 -13.07
CA TRP A 293 21.56 -16.35 -12.87
C TRP A 293 20.37 -15.91 -13.71
N ARG A 294 20.38 -16.22 -15.00
CA ARG A 294 19.32 -15.87 -15.94
C ARG A 294 17.97 -16.45 -15.50
N ASP A 295 17.95 -17.76 -15.22
CA ASP A 295 16.71 -18.51 -15.12
C ASP A 295 16.08 -18.44 -13.70
N GLN A 296 16.90 -18.27 -12.66
CA GLN A 296 16.42 -18.34 -11.27
C GLN A 296 16.51 -17.02 -10.50
N TYR A 297 17.60 -16.25 -10.67
CA TYR A 297 17.87 -15.10 -9.80
C TYR A 297 17.57 -13.74 -10.44
N PHE A 298 17.69 -13.61 -11.76
CA PHE A 298 17.60 -12.32 -12.44
C PHE A 298 16.28 -11.60 -12.14
N SER A 299 15.15 -12.27 -12.35
CA SER A 299 13.83 -11.69 -12.07
C SER A 299 13.66 -11.42 -10.55
N ALA A 300 14.04 -12.36 -9.69
CA ALA A 300 13.91 -12.19 -8.24
C ALA A 300 14.73 -11.00 -7.70
N VAL A 301 15.94 -10.78 -8.21
CA VAL A 301 16.86 -9.72 -7.75
C VAL A 301 16.57 -8.39 -8.44
N ILE A 302 16.51 -8.37 -9.77
CA ILE A 302 16.40 -7.12 -10.54
C ILE A 302 14.96 -6.63 -10.59
N CYS A 303 13.98 -7.51 -10.81
CA CYS A 303 12.58 -7.08 -10.85
C CYS A 303 12.03 -6.89 -9.44
N PHE A 304 12.09 -7.90 -8.57
CA PHE A 304 11.43 -7.82 -7.26
C PHE A 304 12.26 -7.10 -6.21
N LEU A 305 13.49 -7.52 -5.93
CA LEU A 305 14.28 -6.92 -4.83
C LEU A 305 14.63 -5.45 -5.10
N LEU A 306 15.18 -5.15 -6.29
CA LEU A 306 15.65 -3.81 -6.62
C LEU A 306 14.51 -2.78 -6.65
N PHE A 307 13.36 -3.13 -7.25
CA PHE A 307 12.18 -2.28 -7.23
C PHE A 307 11.74 -1.97 -5.80
N ASN A 308 11.60 -3.01 -4.96
CA ASN A 308 11.13 -2.85 -3.59
C ASN A 308 12.13 -2.06 -2.72
N ILE A 309 13.44 -2.21 -2.93
CA ILE A 309 14.46 -1.39 -2.25
C ILE A 309 14.33 0.08 -2.69
N GLY A 310 14.22 0.35 -3.99
CA GLY A 310 14.02 1.71 -4.50
C GLY A 310 12.73 2.35 -3.98
N ASP A 311 11.62 1.61 -3.99
CA ASP A 311 10.35 2.06 -3.44
C ASP A 311 10.47 2.35 -1.94
N TRP A 312 11.00 1.42 -1.14
CA TRP A 312 11.14 1.61 0.29
C TRP A 312 12.05 2.80 0.66
N THR A 313 13.26 2.85 0.08
CA THR A 313 14.23 3.91 0.35
C THR A 313 13.67 5.29 0.02
N SER A 314 12.96 5.43 -1.10
CA SER A 314 12.35 6.70 -1.49
C SER A 314 11.16 7.11 -0.61
N ARG A 315 10.37 6.18 -0.08
CA ARG A 315 9.32 6.49 0.92
C ARG A 315 9.91 6.96 2.25
N VAL A 316 11.03 6.37 2.68
CA VAL A 316 11.78 6.86 3.85
C VAL A 316 12.30 8.26 3.57
N LEU A 317 12.90 8.48 2.40
CA LEU A 317 13.47 9.75 2.00
C LEU A 317 12.41 10.85 1.88
N ALA A 318 11.20 10.55 1.38
CA ALA A 318 10.08 11.50 1.29
C ALA A 318 9.64 12.07 2.65
N GLY A 319 9.91 11.35 3.75
CA GLY A 319 9.70 11.86 5.10
C GLY A 319 10.67 12.99 5.49
N ILE A 320 11.87 12.98 4.91
CA ILE A 320 12.98 13.91 5.19
C ILE A 320 13.01 15.01 4.12
N ILE A 321 13.14 14.61 2.85
CA ILE A 321 13.23 15.47 1.67
C ILE A 321 11.84 15.58 1.05
N LYS A 322 11.14 16.68 1.35
CA LYS A 322 9.77 16.95 0.91
C LYS A 322 9.71 17.76 -0.38
N TRP A 323 10.53 17.40 -1.36
CA TRP A 323 10.54 18.07 -2.66
C TRP A 323 9.93 17.17 -3.73
N PRO A 324 8.99 17.64 -4.57
CA PRO A 324 8.40 18.99 -4.59
C PRO A 324 7.57 19.31 -3.33
N ASN A 325 7.54 20.59 -2.94
CA ASN A 325 6.80 21.05 -1.76
C ASN A 325 5.28 21.01 -1.99
N SER A 326 4.49 21.10 -0.91
CA SER A 326 3.01 21.15 -0.96
C SER A 326 2.44 22.33 -1.76
N ASN A 327 3.21 23.39 -2.01
CA ASN A 327 2.80 24.51 -2.87
C ASN A 327 3.05 24.21 -4.36
N GLN A 328 3.84 23.19 -4.69
CA GLN A 328 4.24 22.80 -6.04
C GLN A 328 3.45 21.57 -6.52
N ARG A 329 2.14 21.52 -6.23
CA ARG A 329 1.26 20.37 -6.50
C ARG A 329 1.26 19.97 -7.98
N THR A 330 1.27 20.95 -8.89
CA THR A 330 1.33 20.71 -10.33
C THR A 330 2.61 20.00 -10.75
N LEU A 331 3.75 20.31 -10.11
CA LEU A 331 5.03 19.64 -10.41
C LEU A 331 4.97 18.15 -10.05
N ILE A 332 4.32 17.81 -8.92
CA ILE A 332 4.11 16.41 -8.51
C ILE A 332 3.28 15.66 -9.55
N LEU A 333 2.21 16.29 -10.05
CA LEU A 333 1.37 15.71 -11.10
C LEU A 333 2.15 15.55 -12.42
N THR A 334 2.88 16.57 -12.86
CA THR A 334 3.71 16.50 -14.07
C THR A 334 4.75 15.39 -13.98
N MET A 335 5.45 15.27 -12.84
CA MET A 335 6.38 14.17 -12.60
C MET A 335 5.69 12.82 -12.62
N SER A 336 4.49 12.71 -12.04
CA SER A 336 3.70 11.47 -12.03
C SER A 336 3.29 11.04 -13.45
N ILE A 337 2.90 11.97 -14.30
CA ILE A 337 2.55 11.72 -15.71
C ILE A 337 3.79 11.35 -16.53
N LEU A 338 4.92 12.03 -16.31
CA LEU A 338 6.16 11.77 -17.03
C LEU A 338 6.65 10.32 -16.86
N ARG A 339 6.28 9.65 -15.76
CA ARG A 339 6.60 8.23 -15.53
C ARG A 339 6.07 7.30 -16.60
N VAL A 340 5.07 7.71 -17.40
CA VAL A 340 4.59 6.94 -18.57
C VAL A 340 5.73 6.54 -19.51
N VAL A 341 6.83 7.30 -19.54
CA VAL A 341 8.05 6.98 -20.30
C VAL A 341 8.67 5.62 -19.91
N PHE A 342 8.46 5.12 -18.69
CA PHE A 342 8.98 3.82 -18.27
C PHE A 342 8.35 2.65 -19.03
N ILE A 343 7.10 2.79 -19.49
CA ILE A 343 6.38 1.73 -20.22
C ILE A 343 7.13 1.36 -21.51
N PRO A 344 7.36 2.29 -22.47
CA PRO A 344 8.10 1.95 -23.69
C PRO A 344 9.56 1.58 -23.39
N LEU A 345 10.21 2.23 -22.41
CA LEU A 345 11.60 1.88 -22.03
C LEU A 345 11.74 0.42 -21.60
N LEU A 346 10.79 -0.10 -20.80
CA LEU A 346 10.80 -1.50 -20.37
C LEU A 346 10.37 -2.46 -21.48
N ILE A 347 9.43 -2.07 -22.36
CA ILE A 347 9.06 -2.87 -23.55
C ILE A 347 10.25 -3.04 -24.49
N MET A 348 11.16 -2.05 -24.56
CA MET A 348 12.36 -2.09 -25.40
C MET A 348 13.52 -2.90 -24.79
N CYS A 349 13.36 -3.41 -23.56
CA CYS A 349 14.28 -4.37 -22.94
C CYS A 349 14.05 -5.80 -23.48
N ASN A 350 14.93 -6.72 -23.06
CA ASN A 350 14.89 -8.11 -23.47
C ASN A 350 13.75 -8.90 -22.78
N ILE A 351 12.53 -8.79 -23.31
CA ILE A 351 11.35 -9.54 -22.85
C ILE A 351 11.21 -10.82 -23.66
N GLU A 352 11.00 -11.96 -23.00
CA GLU A 352 10.73 -13.27 -23.61
C GLU A 352 9.38 -13.86 -23.11
N PRO A 353 8.62 -14.59 -23.95
CA PRO A 353 8.90 -14.90 -25.36
C PRO A 353 8.55 -13.72 -26.28
N ARG A 354 9.36 -13.49 -27.30
CA ARG A 354 9.15 -12.42 -28.30
C ARG A 354 9.19 -13.00 -29.70
N GLN A 355 8.24 -12.59 -30.54
CA GLN A 355 8.16 -13.03 -31.94
C GLN A 355 9.26 -12.36 -32.81
N ASP A 356 9.61 -11.10 -32.52
CA ASP A 356 10.62 -10.33 -33.28
C ASP A 356 11.84 -9.92 -32.42
N PRO A 357 12.97 -10.67 -32.47
CA PRO A 357 14.17 -10.40 -31.68
C PRO A 357 14.86 -9.06 -31.99
N GLU A 358 14.68 -8.49 -33.19
CA GLU A 358 15.35 -7.26 -33.63
C GLU A 358 14.85 -5.99 -32.93
N SER A 359 13.67 -6.04 -32.31
CA SER A 359 13.07 -4.92 -31.59
C SER A 359 13.72 -4.63 -30.22
N VAL A 360 14.70 -5.44 -29.78
CA VAL A 360 15.46 -5.21 -28.55
C VAL A 360 16.51 -4.12 -28.78
N VAL A 361 16.22 -2.92 -28.25
CA VAL A 361 17.12 -1.76 -28.31
C VAL A 361 18.13 -1.78 -27.17
N PHE A 362 17.69 -2.13 -25.95
CA PHE A 362 18.54 -2.17 -24.77
C PHE A 362 19.19 -3.55 -24.60
N ARG A 363 20.37 -3.73 -25.18
CA ARG A 363 21.11 -5.02 -25.21
C ARG A 363 22.08 -5.24 -24.03
N ASN A 364 21.90 -4.50 -22.94
CA ASN A 364 22.73 -4.62 -21.74
C ASN A 364 21.83 -4.65 -20.49
N ASP A 365 22.10 -5.57 -19.57
CA ASP A 365 21.36 -5.76 -18.31
C ASP A 365 21.39 -4.53 -17.39
N PHE A 366 22.32 -3.60 -17.62
CA PHE A 366 22.36 -2.31 -16.92
C PHE A 366 21.08 -1.48 -17.14
N TYR A 367 20.49 -1.51 -18.33
CA TYR A 367 19.30 -0.71 -18.65
C TYR A 367 18.06 -1.14 -17.86
N PRO A 368 17.63 -2.42 -17.87
CA PRO A 368 16.49 -2.84 -17.06
C PRO A 368 16.74 -2.62 -15.56
N LEU A 369 17.98 -2.80 -15.08
CA LEU A 369 18.36 -2.46 -13.70
C LEU A 369 18.10 -0.98 -13.39
N ALA A 370 18.61 -0.07 -14.21
CA ALA A 370 18.45 1.37 -14.02
C ALA A 370 16.97 1.79 -14.09
N PHE A 371 16.22 1.29 -15.07
CA PHE A 371 14.81 1.63 -15.24
C PHE A 371 13.95 1.13 -14.09
N ILE A 372 14.16 -0.11 -13.62
CA ILE A 372 13.40 -0.67 -12.50
C ILE A 372 13.73 0.05 -11.18
N LEU A 373 14.99 0.38 -10.94
CA LEU A 373 15.39 1.16 -9.76
C LEU A 373 14.76 2.56 -9.79
N LEU A 374 14.82 3.27 -10.91
CA LEU A 374 14.20 4.58 -11.08
C LEU A 374 12.67 4.52 -10.97
N LEU A 375 12.04 3.46 -11.51
CA LEU A 375 10.62 3.22 -11.37
C LEU A 375 10.24 3.10 -9.89
N GLY A 376 10.99 2.32 -9.10
CA GLY A 376 10.80 2.16 -7.65
C GLY A 376 11.01 3.46 -6.88
N LEU A 377 12.14 4.15 -7.11
CA LEU A 377 12.46 5.42 -6.44
C LEU A 377 11.40 6.50 -6.71
N THR A 378 10.96 6.63 -7.96
CA THR A 378 9.92 7.61 -8.32
C THR A 378 8.53 7.21 -7.81
N ASN A 379 8.23 5.91 -7.75
CA ASN A 379 6.98 5.40 -7.18
C ASN A 379 6.85 5.77 -5.71
N GLY A 380 7.84 5.38 -4.90
CA GLY A 380 7.79 5.55 -3.46
C GLY A 380 7.79 7.02 -3.07
N HIS A 381 8.61 7.84 -3.74
CA HIS A 381 8.69 9.27 -3.49
C HIS A 381 7.37 10.00 -3.79
N LEU A 382 6.91 9.95 -5.04
CA LEU A 382 5.72 10.72 -5.47
C LEU A 382 4.44 10.24 -4.80
N SER A 383 4.24 8.92 -4.66
CA SER A 383 3.06 8.39 -3.98
C SER A 383 3.01 8.85 -2.52
N THR A 384 4.16 8.89 -1.84
CA THR A 384 4.24 9.31 -0.43
C THR A 384 3.95 10.79 -0.27
N LEU A 385 4.49 11.64 -1.15
CA LEU A 385 4.18 13.07 -1.13
C LEU A 385 2.69 13.33 -1.37
N CYS A 386 2.07 12.68 -2.37
CA CYS A 386 0.63 12.83 -2.63
C CYS A 386 -0.22 12.43 -1.41
N MET A 387 0.08 11.29 -0.80
CA MET A 387 -0.68 10.80 0.37
C MET A 387 -0.42 11.63 1.64
N MET A 388 0.75 12.26 1.77
CA MET A 388 1.06 13.18 2.87
C MET A 388 0.42 14.56 2.69
N TYR A 389 0.27 15.03 1.45
CA TYR A 389 -0.26 16.36 1.15
C TYR A 389 -1.77 16.38 0.93
N GLY A 390 -2.37 15.31 0.40
CA GLY A 390 -3.81 15.27 0.14
C GLY A 390 -4.68 15.55 1.37
N PRO A 391 -4.41 14.96 2.55
CA PRO A 391 -5.19 15.22 3.76
C PRO A 391 -5.00 16.62 4.38
N LYS A 392 -4.07 17.44 3.88
CA LYS A 392 -3.77 18.78 4.38
C LYS A 392 -4.42 19.85 3.52
#